data_AF-H2ZXP3-F1
#
_entry.id   AF-H2ZXP3-F1
#
_cell.length_a   1.000
_cell.length_b   1.000
_cell.length_c   1.000
_cell.angle_alpha   90.00
_cell.angle_beta   90.00
_cell.angle_gamma   90.00
#
_symmetry.space_group_name_H-M   'P 1'
#
loop_
_entity.id
_entity.type
_entity.pdbx_description
1 polymer ?
#
loop_
_entity_poly.entity_id
_entity_poly.type
_entity_poly.pdbx_seq_one_letter_code
_entity_poly.pdbx_strand_id
1 'polypeptide(L)'
;LDSDIWNLVRMECTGLFSAMNRDLGSANVDELKVLKRLRKNPDVTLKADKGGATVVMNKLDYVAKTMELLGDMRTYRILQKDPTKSITNKVVNKILDLKRQDKFCIGEYGRVYPCAPVSPRFYGLPKIHKEGNPLRPIVSNIGSPTYALAKYLCIIISPLVNNSTCTVKNSYV
;
A
#
# COMPACT_ATOMS: atom_id res chain seq x y z
N LEU A 1 -22.32 20.38 -17.80
CA LEU A 1 -22.35 19.75 -16.46
C LEU A 1 -21.03 20.07 -15.79
N ASP A 2 -21.10 20.80 -14.68
CA ASP A 2 -19.98 21.52 -14.08
C ASP A 2 -18.89 20.59 -13.53
N SER A 3 -17.63 20.96 -13.69
CA SER A 3 -16.46 20.19 -13.21
C SER A 3 -16.53 19.96 -11.69
N ASP A 4 -17.10 20.93 -10.97
CA ASP A 4 -17.23 20.90 -9.52
C ASP A 4 -18.28 19.90 -9.04
N ILE A 5 -19.38 19.72 -9.78
CA ILE A 5 -20.39 18.70 -9.51
C ILE A 5 -19.79 17.31 -9.69
N TRP A 6 -19.01 17.09 -10.75
CA TRP A 6 -18.31 15.82 -10.96
C TRP A 6 -17.29 15.53 -9.86
N ASN A 7 -16.57 16.54 -9.39
CA ASN A 7 -15.63 16.40 -8.28
C ASN A 7 -16.34 16.07 -6.96
N LEU A 8 -17.49 16.71 -6.69
CA LEU A 8 -18.29 16.43 -5.51
C LEU A 8 -18.81 14.98 -5.50
N VAL A 9 -19.44 14.54 -6.60
CA VAL A 9 -19.93 13.17 -6.77
C VAL A 9 -18.79 12.16 -6.66
N ARG A 10 -17.62 12.48 -7.23
CA ARG A 10 -16.41 11.65 -7.12
C ARG A 10 -15.95 11.54 -5.66
N MET A 11 -15.90 12.63 -4.91
CA MET A 11 -15.50 12.61 -3.51
C MET A 11 -16.45 11.76 -2.66
N GLU A 12 -17.76 11.93 -2.80
CA GLU A 12 -18.78 11.11 -2.12
C GLU A 12 -18.60 9.62 -2.44
N CYS A 13 -18.52 9.27 -3.73
CA CYS A 13 -18.30 7.87 -4.13
C CYS A 13 -17.01 7.31 -3.52
N THR A 14 -15.91 8.07 -3.53
CA THR A 14 -14.64 7.60 -2.97
C THR A 14 -14.68 7.44 -1.45
N GLY A 15 -15.45 8.27 -0.75
CA GLY A 15 -15.75 8.15 0.68
C GLY A 15 -16.52 6.87 0.98
N LEU A 16 -17.58 6.59 0.22
CA LEU A 16 -18.38 5.36 0.34
C LEU A 16 -17.55 4.10 0.10
N PHE A 17 -16.71 4.08 -0.93
CA PHE A 17 -15.80 2.95 -1.18
C PHE A 17 -14.77 2.76 -0.06
N SER A 18 -14.29 3.85 0.54
CA SER A 18 -13.37 3.77 1.68
C SER A 18 -14.06 3.29 2.96
N ALA A 19 -15.37 3.55 3.08
CA ALA A 19 -16.22 3.05 4.15
C ALA A 19 -16.65 1.59 3.96
N MET A 20 -16.60 1.04 2.73
CA MET A 20 -16.88 -0.38 2.45
C MET A 20 -15.99 -1.36 3.26
N ASN A 21 -14.83 -0.90 3.74
CA ASN A 21 -13.87 -1.65 4.57
C ASN A 21 -13.93 -1.29 6.06
N ARG A 22 -14.86 -0.45 6.51
CA ARG A 22 -15.09 -0.06 7.92
C ARG A 22 -16.54 -0.34 8.33
N ASP A 23 -16.83 -0.41 9.63
CA ASP A 23 -18.22 -0.53 10.10
C ASP A 23 -19.00 0.75 9.74
N LEU A 24 -20.04 0.57 8.93
CA LEU A 24 -20.83 1.63 8.30
C LEU A 24 -21.92 2.11 9.28
N GLY A 25 -21.52 2.93 10.26
CA GLY A 25 -22.45 3.48 11.26
C GLY A 25 -23.43 4.55 10.75
N SER A 26 -23.33 5.01 9.50
CA SER A 26 -24.14 6.15 9.01
C SER A 26 -24.39 6.17 7.48
N ALA A 27 -24.22 5.05 6.76
CA ALA A 27 -24.45 5.03 5.30
C ALA A 27 -25.94 4.83 4.95
N ASN A 28 -26.40 5.49 3.89
CA ASN A 28 -27.79 5.40 3.40
C ASN A 28 -28.11 3.95 2.97
N VAL A 29 -29.36 3.50 3.15
CA VAL A 29 -29.79 2.11 2.90
C VAL A 29 -29.50 1.68 1.46
N ASP A 30 -29.66 2.58 0.49
CA ASP A 30 -29.41 2.29 -0.92
C ASP A 30 -27.92 2.25 -1.26
N GLU A 31 -27.10 3.10 -0.63
CA GLU A 31 -25.64 3.03 -0.73
C GLU A 31 -25.12 1.70 -0.18
N LEU A 32 -25.65 1.25 0.96
CA LEU A 32 -25.32 -0.05 1.54
C LEU A 32 -25.71 -1.21 0.61
N LYS A 33 -26.83 -1.12 -0.12
CA LYS A 33 -27.21 -2.13 -1.12
C LYS A 33 -26.22 -2.13 -2.29
N VAL A 34 -25.82 -0.97 -2.80
CA VAL A 34 -24.83 -0.84 -3.87
C VAL A 34 -23.48 -1.39 -3.42
N LEU A 35 -23.00 -1.04 -2.24
CA LEU A 35 -21.75 -1.56 -1.67
C LEU A 35 -21.80 -3.09 -1.47
N LYS A 36 -22.92 -3.63 -0.99
CA LYS A 36 -23.12 -5.09 -0.87
C LYS A 36 -23.10 -5.79 -2.23
N ARG A 37 -23.64 -5.17 -3.28
CA ARG A 37 -23.57 -5.69 -4.66
C ARG A 37 -22.15 -5.63 -5.21
N LEU A 38 -21.46 -4.51 -5.04
CA LEU A 38 -20.08 -4.33 -5.48
C LEU A 38 -19.11 -5.28 -4.77
N ARG A 39 -19.31 -5.53 -3.47
CA ARG A 39 -18.54 -6.53 -2.72
C ARG A 39 -18.72 -7.96 -3.24
N LYS A 40 -19.86 -8.25 -3.88
CA LYS A 40 -20.14 -9.54 -4.53
C LYS A 40 -19.65 -9.60 -5.98
N ASN A 41 -19.18 -8.49 -6.55
CA ASN A 41 -18.66 -8.47 -7.91
C ASN A 41 -17.35 -9.27 -7.98
N PRO A 42 -17.20 -10.24 -8.91
CA PRO A 42 -15.95 -10.96 -9.11
C PRO A 42 -14.79 -10.07 -9.62
N ASP A 43 -15.10 -8.88 -10.14
CA ASP A 43 -14.13 -7.93 -10.67
C ASP A 43 -13.32 -7.20 -9.59
N VAL A 44 -12.15 -6.70 -9.98
CA VAL A 44 -11.21 -6.07 -9.06
C VAL A 44 -11.57 -4.59 -8.90
N THR A 45 -11.83 -4.17 -7.66
CA THR A 45 -12.07 -2.76 -7.31
C THR A 45 -10.81 -2.13 -6.71
N LEU A 46 -10.25 -1.12 -7.37
CA LEU A 46 -8.99 -0.47 -7.00
C LEU A 46 -9.11 1.04 -7.03
N LYS A 47 -8.13 1.74 -6.44
CA LYS A 47 -7.97 3.17 -6.66
C LYS A 47 -7.23 3.42 -7.97
N ALA A 48 -7.63 4.47 -8.66
CA ALA A 48 -6.90 4.99 -9.80
C ALA A 48 -5.58 5.60 -9.34
N ASP A 49 -4.62 5.49 -10.24
CA ASP A 49 -3.26 5.99 -10.07
C ASP A 49 -3.17 7.51 -9.84
N LYS A 50 -4.06 8.27 -10.49
CA LYS A 50 -4.14 9.73 -10.42
C LYS A 50 -5.60 10.17 -10.34
N GLY A 51 -5.82 11.27 -9.64
CA GLY A 51 -7.11 11.91 -9.47
C GLY A 51 -8.02 11.27 -8.41
N GLY A 52 -7.63 10.18 -7.75
CA GLY A 52 -8.42 9.59 -6.67
C GLY A 52 -9.71 8.87 -7.10
N ALA A 53 -9.90 8.53 -8.37
CA ALA A 53 -11.06 7.74 -8.82
C ALA A 53 -11.01 6.31 -8.22
N THR A 54 -12.18 5.68 -8.09
CA THR A 54 -12.28 4.23 -7.92
C THR A 54 -12.50 3.59 -9.30
N VAL A 55 -11.82 2.50 -9.59
CA VAL A 55 -11.89 1.77 -10.86
C VAL A 55 -12.35 0.35 -10.58
N VAL A 56 -13.34 -0.11 -11.33
CA VAL A 56 -13.72 -1.52 -11.41
C VAL A 56 -13.13 -2.05 -12.71
N MET A 57 -12.28 -3.06 -12.60
CA MET A 57 -11.60 -3.68 -13.74
C MET A 57 -11.89 -5.17 -13.76
N ASN A 58 -12.11 -5.71 -14.97
CA ASN A 58 -12.29 -7.14 -15.14
C ASN A 58 -11.10 -7.90 -14.53
N LYS A 59 -11.39 -8.94 -13.74
CA LYS A 59 -10.36 -9.67 -13.01
C LYS A 59 -9.35 -10.36 -13.93
N LEU A 60 -9.79 -10.92 -15.05
CA LEU A 60 -8.91 -11.60 -16.00
C LEU A 60 -7.98 -10.60 -16.68
N ASP A 61 -8.51 -9.46 -17.13
CA ASP A 61 -7.70 -8.38 -17.73
C ASP A 61 -6.66 -7.85 -16.75
N TYR A 62 -7.04 -7.65 -15.50
CA TYR A 62 -6.13 -7.18 -14.46
C TYR A 62 -5.00 -8.19 -14.20
N VAL A 63 -5.32 -9.48 -14.12
CA VAL A 63 -4.32 -10.55 -13.97
C VAL A 63 -3.41 -10.61 -15.19
N ALA A 64 -3.95 -10.52 -16.41
CA ALA A 64 -3.18 -10.53 -17.65
C ALA A 64 -2.18 -9.37 -17.69
N LYS A 65 -2.63 -8.13 -17.43
CA LYS A 65 -1.76 -6.94 -17.35
C LYS A 65 -0.70 -7.05 -16.24
N THR A 66 -1.06 -7.68 -15.13
CA THR A 66 -0.12 -7.92 -14.02
C THR A 66 0.97 -8.91 -14.43
N MET A 67 0.60 -10.00 -15.10
CA MET A 67 1.55 -11.01 -15.58
C MET A 67 2.44 -10.47 -16.71
N GLU A 68 1.91 -9.61 -17.58
CA GLU A 68 2.70 -8.90 -18.59
C GLU A 68 3.79 -8.04 -17.93
N LEU A 69 3.44 -7.27 -16.89
CA LEU A 69 4.40 -6.47 -16.12
C LEU A 69 5.45 -7.33 -15.41
N LEU A 70 5.04 -8.40 -14.74
CA LEU A 70 5.94 -9.30 -14.00
C LEU A 70 6.75 -10.22 -14.92
N GLY A 71 6.38 -10.33 -16.19
CA GLY A 71 7.08 -11.11 -17.21
C GLY A 71 8.36 -10.44 -17.72
N ASP A 72 8.62 -9.17 -17.39
CA ASP A 72 9.88 -8.51 -17.73
C ASP A 72 11.05 -9.08 -16.92
N MET A 73 11.78 -10.01 -17.54
CA MET A 73 12.96 -10.65 -16.96
C MET A 73 14.20 -9.74 -16.87
N ARG A 74 14.17 -8.53 -17.44
CA ARG A 74 15.24 -7.55 -17.25
C ARG A 74 15.11 -6.86 -15.89
N THR A 75 13.88 -6.60 -15.45
CA THR A 75 13.57 -5.92 -14.18
C THR A 75 13.29 -6.89 -13.04
N TYR A 76 12.56 -7.98 -13.32
CA TYR A 76 12.11 -8.95 -12.33
C TYR A 76 12.82 -10.29 -12.47
N ARG A 77 12.93 -11.02 -11.35
CA ARG A 77 13.46 -12.37 -11.32
C ARG A 77 12.60 -13.26 -10.44
N ILE A 78 12.23 -14.42 -10.96
CA ILE A 78 11.51 -15.44 -10.22
C ILE A 78 12.39 -15.99 -9.10
N LEU A 79 11.86 -16.02 -7.88
CA LEU A 79 12.52 -16.63 -6.73
C LEU A 79 12.03 -18.07 -6.57
N GLN A 80 12.97 -19.00 -6.36
CA GLN A 80 12.66 -20.42 -6.15
C GLN A 80 12.01 -20.71 -4.79
N LYS A 81 12.16 -19.80 -3.83
CA LYS A 81 11.66 -19.94 -2.46
C LYS A 81 11.30 -18.60 -1.88
N ASP A 82 10.27 -18.56 -1.05
CA ASP A 82 9.91 -17.37 -0.28
C ASP A 82 11.05 -17.00 0.71
N PRO A 83 11.68 -15.82 0.54
CA PRO A 83 12.77 -15.38 1.40
C PRO A 83 12.31 -14.81 2.74
N THR A 84 11.00 -14.66 2.98
CA THR A 84 10.42 -13.93 4.13
C THR A 84 10.96 -14.44 5.46
N LYS A 85 11.02 -15.77 5.66
CA LYS A 85 11.58 -16.35 6.89
C LYS A 85 13.07 -16.04 7.04
N SER A 86 13.84 -16.14 5.96
CA SER A 86 15.29 -15.85 5.98
C SER A 86 15.55 -14.39 6.31
N ILE A 87 14.82 -13.47 5.68
CA ILE A 87 14.92 -12.03 5.94
C ILE A 87 14.49 -11.72 7.38
N THR A 88 13.39 -12.32 7.86
CA THR A 88 12.94 -12.17 9.24
C THR A 88 14.02 -12.55 10.23
N ASN A 89 14.65 -13.72 10.05
CA ASN A 89 15.72 -14.16 10.93
C ASN A 89 16.90 -13.18 10.95
N LYS A 90 17.29 -12.63 9.79
CA LYS A 90 18.35 -11.60 9.72
C LYS A 90 17.98 -10.34 10.49
N VAL A 91 16.75 -9.85 10.33
CA VAL A 91 16.24 -8.67 11.03
C VAL A 91 16.19 -8.91 12.53
N VAL A 92 15.60 -10.03 12.96
CA VAL A 92 15.49 -10.41 14.37
C VAL A 92 16.87 -10.54 15.01
N ASN A 93 17.81 -11.23 14.37
CA ASN A 93 19.19 -11.35 14.88
C ASN A 93 19.82 -9.97 15.07
N LYS A 94 19.68 -9.06 14.10
CA LYS A 94 20.22 -7.71 14.23
C LYS A 94 19.57 -6.91 15.35
N ILE A 95 18.26 -7.05 15.55
CA ILE A 95 17.55 -6.40 16.66
C ILE A 95 18.02 -6.98 18.00
N LEU A 96 18.20 -8.30 18.10
CA LEU A 96 18.71 -8.94 19.32
C LEU A 96 20.14 -8.51 19.63
N ASP A 97 20.99 -8.35 18.62
CA ASP A 97 22.34 -7.80 18.79
C ASP A 97 22.32 -6.39 19.36
N LEU A 98 21.46 -5.52 18.81
CA LEU A 98 21.30 -4.15 19.30
C LEU A 98 20.73 -4.09 20.73
N LYS A 99 19.82 -5.03 21.05
CA LYS A 99 19.31 -5.18 22.41
C LYS A 99 20.40 -5.60 23.40
N ARG A 100 21.27 -6.53 23.02
CA ARG A 100 22.42 -6.94 23.86
C ARG A 100 23.41 -5.80 24.11
N GLN A 101 23.50 -4.85 23.19
CA GLN A 101 24.34 -3.65 23.30
C GLN A 101 23.64 -2.47 24.02
N ASP A 102 22.46 -2.71 24.60
CA ASP A 102 21.65 -1.70 25.29
C ASP A 102 21.36 -0.44 24.44
N LYS A 103 21.14 -0.65 23.14
CA LYS A 103 20.87 0.43 22.17
C LYS A 103 19.38 0.80 22.04
N PHE A 104 18.51 0.16 22.82
CA PHE A 104 17.09 0.45 22.84
C PHE A 104 16.69 1.03 24.19
N CYS A 105 15.96 2.14 24.16
CA CYS A 105 15.26 2.64 25.32
C CYS A 105 14.05 1.76 25.67
N ILE A 106 13.49 1.99 26.85
CA ILE A 106 12.33 1.25 27.38
C ILE A 106 11.17 1.31 26.38
N GLY A 107 10.66 0.14 25.99
CA GLY A 107 9.51 0.01 25.08
C GLY A 107 9.82 0.12 23.58
N GLU A 108 11.05 0.49 23.19
CA GLU A 108 11.41 0.62 21.77
C GLU A 108 11.58 -0.74 21.07
N TYR A 109 12.13 -1.71 21.79
CA TYR A 109 12.32 -3.08 21.30
C TYR A 109 11.01 -3.67 20.74
N GLY A 110 9.90 -3.52 21.45
CA GLY A 110 8.60 -4.02 21.01
C GLY A 110 8.06 -3.32 19.76
N ARG A 111 8.48 -2.08 19.50
CA ARG A 111 8.06 -1.31 18.31
C ARG A 111 8.82 -1.72 17.06
N VAL A 112 10.06 -2.19 17.19
CA VAL A 112 10.88 -2.63 16.05
C VAL A 112 10.78 -4.12 15.77
N TYR A 113 10.40 -4.91 16.77
CA TYR A 113 10.34 -6.36 16.64
C TYR A 113 9.24 -6.79 15.65
N PRO A 114 9.56 -7.56 14.60
CA PRO A 114 8.56 -8.01 13.63
C PRO A 114 7.63 -9.06 14.28
N CYS A 115 6.34 -8.75 14.36
CA CYS A 115 5.31 -9.69 14.81
C CYS A 115 4.58 -10.27 13.60
N ALA A 116 4.67 -11.60 13.41
CA ALA A 116 4.05 -12.35 12.31
C ALA A 116 4.25 -11.71 10.92
N PRO A 117 5.50 -11.55 10.46
CA PRO A 117 5.77 -10.86 9.21
C PRO A 117 5.26 -11.62 7.99
N VAL A 118 4.70 -10.89 7.04
CA VAL A 118 4.17 -11.41 5.78
C VAL A 118 5.03 -10.96 4.59
N SER A 119 5.02 -11.75 3.52
CA SER A 119 5.69 -11.38 2.27
C SER A 119 5.07 -10.09 1.70
N PRO A 120 5.88 -9.14 1.20
CA PRO A 120 5.37 -7.92 0.59
C PRO A 120 4.35 -8.22 -0.52
N ARG A 121 3.29 -7.42 -0.59
CA ARG A 121 2.18 -7.64 -1.53
C ARG A 121 2.34 -6.76 -2.75
N PHE A 122 2.29 -7.37 -3.94
CA PHE A 122 2.24 -6.65 -5.20
C PHE A 122 0.79 -6.32 -5.59
N TYR A 123 0.57 -5.12 -6.12
CA TYR A 123 -0.65 -4.75 -6.85
C TYR A 123 -0.36 -3.62 -7.83
N GLY A 124 -1.20 -3.49 -8.86
CA GLY A 124 -1.11 -2.45 -9.88
C GLY A 124 -2.22 -1.42 -9.73
N LEU A 125 -1.90 -0.13 -9.81
CA LEU A 125 -2.92 0.92 -9.88
C LEU A 125 -3.16 1.33 -11.35
N PRO A 126 -4.41 1.30 -11.87
CA PRO A 126 -4.68 1.67 -13.25
C PRO A 126 -4.42 3.17 -13.51
N LYS A 127 -3.55 3.44 -14.49
CA LYS A 127 -3.27 4.79 -15.02
C LYS A 127 -4.35 5.19 -16.02
N ILE A 128 -5.55 5.52 -15.52
CA ILE A 128 -6.72 5.90 -16.34
C ILE A 128 -6.54 7.15 -17.23
N HIS A 129 -5.44 7.87 -17.04
CA HIS A 129 -5.08 9.08 -17.80
C HIS A 129 -4.08 8.78 -18.92
N LYS A 130 -3.78 7.50 -19.19
CA LYS A 130 -2.90 7.02 -20.24
C LYS A 130 -3.66 6.05 -21.13
N GLU A 131 -3.38 6.09 -22.43
CA GLU A 131 -3.98 5.17 -23.40
C GLU A 131 -3.68 3.71 -23.02
N GLY A 132 -4.66 2.83 -23.24
CA GLY A 132 -4.57 1.41 -22.85
C GLY A 132 -4.68 1.15 -21.34
N ASN A 133 -4.77 2.19 -20.50
CA ASN A 133 -4.88 2.08 -19.04
C ASN A 133 -3.84 1.11 -18.42
N PRO A 134 -2.52 1.36 -18.59
CA PRO A 134 -1.48 0.52 -18.01
C PRO A 134 -1.51 0.59 -16.48
N LEU A 135 -1.00 -0.45 -15.81
CA LEU A 135 -0.90 -0.45 -14.35
C LEU A 135 0.40 0.21 -13.87
N ARG A 136 0.35 0.97 -12.78
CA ARG A 136 1.53 1.36 -11.98
C ARG A 136 1.82 0.24 -10.99
N PRO A 137 2.95 -0.47 -11.10
CA PRO A 137 3.31 -1.50 -10.14
C PRO A 137 3.60 -0.89 -8.76
N ILE A 138 3.00 -1.44 -7.71
CA ILE A 138 3.23 -1.06 -6.31
C ILE A 138 3.55 -2.32 -5.51
N VAL A 139 4.57 -2.25 -4.67
CA VAL A 139 4.89 -3.28 -3.68
C VAL A 139 4.64 -2.70 -2.30
N SER A 140 3.62 -3.20 -1.61
CA SER A 140 3.35 -2.83 -0.23
C SER A 140 4.20 -3.67 0.72
N ASN A 141 5.09 -2.99 1.42
CA ASN A 141 5.90 -3.55 2.49
C ASN A 141 5.17 -3.55 3.83
N ILE A 142 3.89 -3.17 3.91
CA ILE A 142 3.14 -3.16 5.17
C ILE A 142 3.08 -4.59 5.73
N GLY A 143 3.52 -4.74 6.98
CA GLY A 143 3.58 -6.05 7.64
C GLY A 143 4.76 -6.93 7.20
N SER A 144 5.65 -6.42 6.33
CA SER A 144 6.86 -7.14 5.95
C SER A 144 7.88 -7.22 7.10
N PRO A 145 8.86 -8.16 7.05
CA PRO A 145 9.85 -8.32 8.11
C PRO A 145 10.62 -7.05 8.48
N THR A 146 10.81 -6.13 7.53
CA THR A 146 11.57 -4.89 7.71
C THR A 146 10.71 -3.69 8.04
N TYR A 147 9.37 -3.80 7.94
CA TYR A 147 8.46 -2.66 8.01
C TYR A 147 8.55 -1.88 9.33
N ALA A 148 8.45 -2.60 10.45
CA ALA A 148 8.47 -1.99 11.79
C ALA A 148 9.79 -1.26 12.07
N LEU A 149 10.90 -1.91 11.71
CA LEU A 149 12.24 -1.34 11.82
C LEU A 149 12.40 -0.10 10.92
N ALA A 150 12.00 -0.17 9.66
CA ALA A 150 12.09 0.96 8.72
C ALA A 150 11.23 2.14 9.20
N LYS A 151 10.02 1.88 9.71
CA LYS A 151 9.15 2.90 10.28
C LYS A 151 9.79 3.58 11.49
N TYR A 152 10.41 2.81 12.38
CA TYR A 152 11.13 3.34 13.54
C TYR A 152 12.33 4.20 13.12
N LEU A 153 13.13 3.75 12.15
CA LEU A 153 14.23 4.54 11.61
C LEU A 153 13.76 5.86 10.99
N CYS A 154 12.65 5.83 10.25
CA CYS A 154 12.05 7.02 9.67
C CYS A 154 11.67 8.05 10.76
N ILE A 155 11.14 7.61 11.90
CA ILE A 155 10.80 8.49 13.03
C ILE A 155 12.07 9.16 13.60
N ILE A 156 13.17 8.42 13.73
CA ILE A 156 14.45 8.97 14.25
C ILE A 156 15.05 9.98 13.27
N ILE A 157 15.00 9.66 11.96
CA ILE A 157 15.69 10.45 10.93
C ILE A 157 14.86 11.68 10.51
N SER A 158 13.53 11.62 10.57
CA SER A 158 12.63 12.67 10.09
C SER A 158 12.93 14.07 10.66
N PRO A 159 13.19 14.26 11.98
CA PRO A 159 13.59 15.56 12.52
C PRO A 159 14.89 16.12 11.94
N LEU A 160 15.84 15.25 11.57
CA LEU A 160 17.12 15.68 10.99
C LEU A 160 16.94 16.15 9.54
N VAL A 161 16.05 15.50 8.80
CA VAL A 161 15.76 15.87 7.41
C VAL A 161 14.98 17.19 7.36
N ASN A 162 13.92 17.32 8.15
CA ASN A 162 13.03 18.50 8.12
C ASN A 162 13.70 19.81 8.57
N ASN A 163 14.80 19.73 9.32
CA ASN A 163 15.55 20.90 9.79
C ASN A 163 16.72 21.28 8.87
N SER A 164 16.91 20.59 7.75
CA SER A 164 17.99 20.90 6.81
C SER A 164 17.59 22.02 5.83
N THR A 165 18.53 22.92 5.53
CA THR A 165 18.36 24.05 4.60
C THR A 165 18.13 23.62 3.14
N CYS A 166 18.34 22.34 2.84
CA CYS A 166 18.20 21.75 1.50
C CYS A 166 16.96 20.86 1.34
N THR A 167 15.92 21.05 2.17
CA THR A 167 14.66 20.31 2.01
C THR A 167 13.72 20.98 1.01
N VAL A 168 13.19 20.18 0.08
CA VAL A 168 12.10 20.61 -0.82
C VAL A 168 10.77 20.45 -0.08
N LYS A 169 10.06 21.56 0.15
CA LYS A 169 8.71 21.51 0.73
C LYS A 169 7.79 20.69 -0.20
N ASN A 170 7.04 19.74 0.38
CA ASN A 170 6.12 18.81 -0.32
C ASN A 170 6.78 17.69 -1.15
N SER A 171 8.04 17.34 -0.91
CA SER A 171 8.53 16.03 -1.35
C SER A 171 7.91 14.95 -0.46
N TYR A 172 6.98 14.17 -0.98
CA TYR A 172 6.58 12.92 -0.33
C TYR A 172 7.76 11.96 -0.39
N VAL A 173 8.33 11.63 0.77
CA VAL A 173 9.27 10.51 0.96
C VAL A 173 8.49 9.35 1.55
#